data_AF-A0A966N5R5-F1
#
_entry.id   AF-A0A966N5R5-F1
#
_cell.length_a   1.000
_cell.length_b   1.000
_cell.length_c   1.000
_cell.angle_alpha   90.00
_cell.angle_beta   90.00
_cell.angle_gamma   90.00
#
_symmetry.space_group_name_H-M   'P 1'
#
loop_
_entity.id
_entity.type
_entity.pdbx_description
1 polymer ?
#
loop_
_entity_poly.entity_id
_entity_poly.type
_entity_poly.pdbx_seq_one_letter_code
_entity_poly.pdbx_strand_id
1 'polypeptide(L)'
;MIAEIEAEAQACQNHTDPDLQLIGHELHKATQALAKALNWLLTAHNDQPQATLAGAYPLLRSFGILCGGWLLAKSALIVNSPSYSGQNGFASQKKASAIFYTHEVLPHVAGLVQTICAGADVAKAMNDGLADLMNP
;
A
#
# COMPACT_ATOMS: atom_id res chain seq x y z
N MET A 1 -0.84 -0.45 -13.63
CA MET A 1 -0.33 -0.26 -12.25
C MET A 1 -0.85 -1.30 -11.25
N ILE A 2 -2.10 -1.27 -10.74
CA ILE A 2 -2.57 -2.28 -9.76
C ILE A 2 -2.42 -3.72 -10.30
N ALA A 3 -2.81 -3.94 -11.56
CA ALA A 3 -2.66 -5.24 -12.23
C ALA A 3 -1.20 -5.68 -12.41
N GLU A 4 -0.25 -4.75 -12.54
CA GLU A 4 1.18 -5.07 -12.60
C GLU A 4 1.65 -5.51 -11.22
N ILE A 5 1.42 -4.69 -10.19
CA ILE A 5 1.77 -5.02 -8.79
C ILE A 5 1.24 -6.39 -8.38
N GLU A 6 0.01 -6.71 -8.79
CA GLU A 6 -0.63 -8.00 -8.56
C GLU A 6 0.08 -9.15 -9.29
N ALA A 7 0.47 -8.95 -10.55
CA ALA A 7 1.22 -9.95 -11.31
C ALA A 7 2.60 -10.22 -10.68
N GLU A 8 3.31 -9.18 -10.23
CA GLU A 8 4.57 -9.36 -9.49
C GLU A 8 4.37 -10.00 -8.11
N ALA A 9 3.29 -9.66 -7.38
CA ALA A 9 2.95 -10.32 -6.12
C ALA A 9 2.71 -11.82 -6.33
N GLN A 10 1.99 -12.19 -7.40
CA GLN A 10 1.76 -13.59 -7.76
C GLN A 10 3.07 -14.30 -8.14
N ALA A 11 3.97 -13.64 -8.87
CA ALA A 11 5.27 -14.19 -9.21
C ALA A 11 6.12 -14.50 -7.95
N CYS A 12 6.07 -13.61 -6.95
CA CYS A 12 6.68 -13.84 -5.63
C CYS A 12 6.04 -15.03 -4.90
N GLN A 13 4.71 -15.13 -4.88
CA GLN A 13 3.98 -16.22 -4.22
C GLN A 13 4.24 -17.59 -4.85
N ASN A 14 4.45 -17.64 -6.16
CA ASN A 14 4.73 -18.88 -6.89
C ASN A 14 6.21 -19.30 -6.79
N HIS A 15 7.07 -18.51 -6.15
CA HIS A 15 8.47 -18.86 -5.97
C HIS A 15 8.63 -19.99 -4.94
N THR A 16 9.73 -20.75 -5.03
CA THR A 16 10.08 -21.80 -4.06
C THR A 16 10.70 -21.29 -2.76
N ASP A 17 10.95 -19.98 -2.67
CA ASP A 17 11.66 -19.38 -1.55
C ASP A 17 10.64 -18.82 -0.56
N PRO A 18 10.66 -19.25 0.72
CA PRO A 18 9.65 -18.85 1.70
C PRO A 18 9.64 -17.34 1.95
N ASP A 19 10.77 -16.65 1.85
CA ASP A 19 10.84 -15.20 2.05
C ASP A 19 10.16 -14.45 0.90
N LEU A 20 10.34 -14.93 -0.34
CA LEU A 20 9.66 -14.36 -1.50
C LEU A 20 8.16 -14.65 -1.45
N GLN A 21 7.75 -15.84 -0.99
CA GLN A 21 6.35 -16.16 -0.79
C GLN A 21 5.68 -15.21 0.22
N LEU A 22 6.36 -14.95 1.35
CA LEU A 22 5.89 -14.00 2.36
C LEU A 22 5.75 -12.60 1.77
N ILE A 23 6.78 -12.10 1.07
CA ILE A 23 6.73 -10.80 0.41
C ILE A 23 5.54 -10.71 -0.56
N GLY A 24 5.34 -11.73 -1.39
CA GLY A 24 4.23 -11.78 -2.33
C GLY A 24 2.86 -11.80 -1.65
N HIS A 25 2.72 -12.49 -0.53
CA HIS A 25 1.46 -12.57 0.22
C HIS A 25 1.08 -11.22 0.85
N GLU A 26 2.04 -10.55 1.48
CA GLU A 26 1.79 -9.24 2.11
C GLU A 26 1.61 -8.12 1.07
N LEU A 27 2.35 -8.17 -0.06
CA LEU A 27 2.14 -7.24 -1.17
C LEU A 27 0.74 -7.36 -1.78
N HIS A 28 0.25 -8.60 -1.95
CA HIS A 28 -1.11 -8.86 -2.41
C HIS A 28 -2.15 -8.27 -1.44
N LYS A 29 -2.02 -8.53 -0.13
CA LYS A 29 -2.92 -7.96 0.89
C LYS A 29 -2.97 -6.43 0.84
N ALA A 30 -1.80 -5.79 0.77
CA ALA A 30 -1.71 -4.33 0.70
C ALA A 30 -2.35 -3.78 -0.59
N THR A 31 -2.15 -4.46 -1.72
CA THR A 31 -2.75 -4.11 -3.01
C THR A 31 -4.28 -4.19 -2.95
N GLN A 32 -4.82 -5.27 -2.38
CA GLN A 32 -6.26 -5.43 -2.20
C GLN A 32 -6.86 -4.38 -1.26
N ALA A 33 -6.16 -4.04 -0.17
CA ALA A 33 -6.61 -3.00 0.75
C ALA A 33 -6.69 -1.64 0.06
N LEU A 34 -5.67 -1.28 -0.73
CA LEU A 34 -5.66 -0.03 -1.49
C LEU A 34 -6.75 -0.01 -2.57
N ALA A 35 -6.96 -1.11 -3.28
CA ALA A 35 -8.02 -1.22 -4.29
C ALA A 35 -9.42 -1.00 -3.68
N LYS A 36 -9.67 -1.56 -2.48
CA LYS A 36 -10.92 -1.33 -1.74
C LYS A 36 -11.08 0.15 -1.36
N ALA A 37 -10.03 0.80 -0.87
CA ALA A 37 -10.06 2.21 -0.51
C ALA A 37 -10.32 3.10 -1.73
N LEU A 38 -9.70 2.80 -2.86
CA LEU A 38 -9.91 3.53 -4.10
C LEU A 38 -11.36 3.39 -4.59
N ASN A 39 -11.92 2.18 -4.56
CA ASN A 39 -13.32 1.95 -4.93
C ASN A 39 -14.30 2.67 -4.00
N TRP A 40 -14.04 2.64 -2.69
CA TRP A 40 -14.83 3.40 -1.72
C TRP A 40 -14.78 4.89 -2.02
N LEU A 41 -13.59 5.44 -2.28
CA LEU A 41 -13.40 6.86 -2.57
C LEU A 41 -14.10 7.30 -3.87
N LEU A 42 -14.03 6.48 -4.92
CA LEU A 42 -14.74 6.72 -6.18
C LEU A 42 -16.27 6.70 -6.00
N THR A 43 -16.78 5.84 -5.12
CA THR A 43 -18.21 5.76 -4.81
C THR A 43 -18.64 6.98 -3.97
N ALA A 44 -17.90 7.27 -2.90
CA ALA A 44 -18.19 8.37 -1.97
C ALA A 44 -18.05 9.76 -2.61
N HIS A 45 -17.21 9.91 -3.64
CA HIS A 45 -17.03 11.18 -4.35
C HIS A 45 -18.33 11.72 -4.96
N ASN A 46 -19.22 10.84 -5.42
CA ASN A 46 -20.49 11.23 -6.02
C ASN A 46 -21.46 11.85 -5.00
N ASP A 47 -21.40 11.41 -3.75
CA ASP A 47 -22.32 11.84 -2.70
C ASP A 47 -21.75 12.99 -1.87
N GLN A 48 -20.43 13.01 -1.62
CA GLN A 48 -19.77 13.94 -0.70
C GLN A 48 -18.39 14.39 -1.22
N PRO A 49 -18.31 15.33 -2.17
CA PRO A 49 -17.04 15.74 -2.78
C PRO A 49 -16.03 16.34 -1.77
N GLN A 50 -16.50 16.98 -0.69
CA GLN A 50 -15.63 17.51 0.37
C GLN A 50 -14.96 16.39 1.20
N ALA A 51 -15.64 15.26 1.39
CA ALA A 51 -15.09 14.10 2.08
C ALA A 51 -13.89 13.48 1.33
N THR A 52 -13.92 13.55 -0.01
CA THR A 52 -12.83 13.06 -0.87
C THR A 52 -11.50 13.80 -0.65
N LEU A 53 -11.53 15.07 -0.25
CA LEU A 53 -10.33 15.88 -0.07
C LEU A 53 -9.55 15.47 1.20
N ALA A 54 -10.26 15.13 2.28
CA ALA A 54 -9.64 14.66 3.52
C ALA A 54 -8.91 13.31 3.34
N GLY A 55 -9.40 12.45 2.45
CA GLY A 55 -8.79 11.16 2.12
C GLY A 55 -7.62 11.22 1.12
N ALA A 56 -7.37 12.37 0.47
CA ALA A 56 -6.40 12.48 -0.62
C ALA A 56 -4.94 12.25 -0.16
N TYR A 57 -4.54 12.82 0.98
CA TYR A 57 -3.19 12.64 1.52
C TYR A 57 -2.93 11.19 1.96
N PRO A 58 -3.81 10.54 2.77
CA PRO A 58 -3.65 9.13 3.12
C PRO A 58 -3.63 8.21 1.90
N LEU A 59 -4.43 8.50 0.87
CA LEU A 59 -4.42 7.76 -0.39
C LEU A 59 -3.07 7.86 -1.10
N LEU A 60 -2.56 9.08 -1.28
CA LEU A 60 -1.26 9.30 -1.94
C LEU A 60 -0.12 8.63 -1.18
N ARG A 61 -0.13 8.72 0.16
CA ARG A 61 0.87 8.07 1.02
C ARG A 61 0.80 6.55 0.90
N SER A 62 -0.39 5.98 0.88
CA SER A 62 -0.60 4.53 0.71
C SER A 62 -0.07 4.04 -0.63
N PHE A 63 -0.33 4.80 -1.71
CA PHE A 63 0.23 4.52 -3.02
C PHE A 63 1.77 4.55 -3.03
N GLY A 64 2.39 5.54 -2.39
CA GLY A 64 3.85 5.63 -2.30
C GLY A 64 4.46 4.42 -1.59
N ILE A 65 3.84 3.97 -0.50
CA ILE A 65 4.29 2.78 0.25
C ILE A 65 4.13 1.51 -0.60
N LEU A 66 2.99 1.35 -1.27
CA LEU A 66 2.74 0.20 -2.12
C LEU A 66 3.74 0.10 -3.28
N CYS A 67 4.01 1.22 -3.96
CA CYS A 67 5.01 1.28 -5.03
C CYS A 67 6.42 0.94 -4.53
N GLY A 68 6.79 1.39 -3.32
CA GLY A 68 8.06 1.04 -2.69
C GLY A 68 8.18 -0.46 -2.43
N GLY A 69 7.13 -1.08 -1.88
CA GLY A 69 7.08 -2.52 -1.67
C GLY A 69 7.15 -3.33 -2.96
N TRP A 70 6.43 -2.89 -3.99
CA TRP A 70 6.46 -3.52 -5.32
C TRP A 70 7.84 -3.51 -5.96
N LEU A 71 8.53 -2.37 -5.97
CA LEU A 71 9.88 -2.27 -6.54
C LEU A 71 10.90 -3.12 -5.77
N LEU A 72 10.77 -3.20 -4.44
CA LEU A 72 11.62 -4.06 -3.62
C LEU A 72 11.34 -5.54 -3.86
N ALA A 73 10.07 -5.95 -3.94
CA ALA A 73 9.68 -7.31 -4.31
C ALA A 73 10.23 -7.70 -5.69
N LYS A 74 10.10 -6.81 -6.68
CA LYS A 74 10.66 -7.00 -8.02
C LYS A 74 12.17 -7.15 -7.99
N SER A 75 12.86 -6.33 -7.19
CA SER A 75 14.32 -6.45 -7.03
C SER A 75 14.71 -7.79 -6.40
N ALA A 76 13.93 -8.27 -5.42
CA ALA A 76 14.15 -9.54 -4.76
C ALA A 76 13.95 -10.73 -5.73
N LEU A 77 12.96 -10.67 -6.62
CA LEU A 77 12.79 -11.65 -7.69
C LEU A 77 13.98 -11.68 -8.66
N ILE A 78 14.45 -10.51 -9.10
CA ILE A 78 15.55 -10.42 -10.07
C ILE A 78 16.85 -11.02 -9.50
N VAL A 79 17.19 -10.73 -8.24
CA VAL A 79 18.44 -11.24 -7.64
C VAL A 79 18.39 -12.73 -7.28
N ASN A 80 17.20 -13.34 -7.21
CA ASN A 80 17.03 -14.79 -7.03
C ASN A 80 16.88 -15.54 -8.36
N SER A 81 16.90 -14.84 -9.50
CA SER A 81 16.85 -15.47 -10.81
C SER A 81 18.17 -16.18 -11.15
N PRO A 82 18.14 -17.35 -11.83
CA PRO A 82 19.35 -18.04 -12.30
C PRO A 82 20.25 -17.19 -13.20
N SER A 83 19.69 -16.16 -13.84
CA SER A 83 20.43 -15.24 -14.70
C SER A 83 21.26 -14.21 -13.94
N TYR A 84 21.07 -14.08 -12.62
CA TYR A 84 21.83 -13.15 -11.80
C TYR A 84 23.14 -13.80 -11.33
N SER A 85 24.23 -13.52 -12.03
CA SER A 85 25.60 -13.96 -11.68
C SER A 85 26.26 -13.07 -10.60
N GLY A 86 25.50 -12.18 -9.96
CA GLY A 86 26.02 -11.16 -9.05
C GLY A 86 26.42 -11.68 -7.69
N GLN A 87 27.27 -10.92 -6.99
CA GLN A 87 27.85 -11.27 -5.69
C GLN A 87 26.77 -11.68 -4.67
N ASN A 88 26.91 -12.88 -4.10
CA ASN A 88 25.97 -13.47 -3.13
C ASN A 88 25.60 -12.54 -1.96
N GLY A 89 26.53 -11.67 -1.54
CA GLY A 89 26.30 -10.68 -0.48
C GLY A 89 25.28 -9.59 -0.85
N PHE A 90 25.31 -9.10 -2.10
CA PHE A 90 24.36 -8.08 -2.56
C PHE A 90 22.95 -8.65 -2.70
N ALA A 91 22.81 -9.86 -3.26
CA ALA A 91 21.53 -10.54 -3.39
C ALA A 91 20.89 -10.79 -2.01
N SER A 92 21.68 -11.26 -1.04
CA SER A 92 21.24 -11.46 0.34
C SER A 92 20.78 -10.16 1.00
N GLN A 93 21.56 -9.08 0.86
CA GLN A 93 21.19 -7.78 1.42
C GLN A 93 19.92 -7.20 0.79
N LYS A 94 19.73 -7.39 -0.52
CA LYS A 94 18.51 -6.96 -1.24
C LYS A 94 17.28 -7.69 -0.76
N LYS A 95 17.36 -9.01 -0.58
CA LYS A 95 16.28 -9.80 0.02
C LYS A 95 15.98 -9.33 1.44
N ALA A 96 16.99 -9.18 2.29
CA ALA A 96 16.81 -8.69 3.66
C ALA A 96 16.10 -7.32 3.71
N SER A 97 16.47 -6.41 2.80
CA SER A 97 15.83 -5.09 2.69
C SER A 97 14.36 -5.18 2.26
N ALA A 98 14.03 -6.10 1.35
CA ALA A 98 12.65 -6.34 0.91
C ALA A 98 11.80 -6.94 2.04
N ILE A 99 12.32 -7.91 2.78
CA ILE A 99 11.66 -8.50 3.96
C ILE A 99 11.40 -7.43 5.01
N PHE A 100 12.41 -6.62 5.34
CA PHE A 100 12.28 -5.52 6.30
C PHE A 100 11.17 -4.55 5.89
N TYR A 101 11.15 -4.12 4.62
CA TYR A 101 10.12 -3.19 4.14
C TYR A 101 8.71 -3.80 4.22
N THR A 102 8.59 -5.07 3.87
CA THR A 102 7.33 -5.82 3.95
C THR A 102 6.80 -5.91 5.38
N HIS A 103 7.66 -6.06 6.37
CA HIS A 103 7.23 -6.16 7.77
C HIS A 103 7.02 -4.80 8.45
N GLU A 104 7.88 -3.83 8.17
CA GLU A 104 7.91 -2.57 8.95
C GLU A 104 7.13 -1.44 8.28
N VAL A 105 7.07 -1.41 6.95
CA VAL A 105 6.54 -0.25 6.20
C VAL A 105 5.23 -0.58 5.51
N LEU A 106 5.16 -1.72 4.85
CA LEU A 106 3.99 -2.14 4.07
C LEU A 106 2.69 -2.23 4.90
N PRO A 107 2.69 -2.68 6.18
CA PRO A 107 1.46 -2.76 6.97
C PRO A 107 0.79 -1.41 7.22
N HIS A 108 1.53 -0.30 7.13
CA HIS A 108 0.95 1.05 7.24
C HIS A 108 -0.12 1.31 6.17
N VAL A 109 -0.08 0.63 5.02
CA VAL A 109 -1.13 0.74 3.99
C VAL A 109 -2.49 0.39 4.59
N ALA A 110 -2.60 -0.66 5.40
CA ALA A 110 -3.87 -1.07 6.00
C ALA A 110 -4.42 0.00 6.96
N GLY A 111 -3.55 0.60 7.79
CA GLY A 111 -3.95 1.69 8.68
C GLY A 111 -4.38 2.97 7.93
N LEU A 112 -3.65 3.33 6.88
CA LEU A 112 -4.00 4.48 6.04
C LEU A 112 -5.31 4.26 5.29
N VAL A 113 -5.59 3.04 4.83
CA VAL A 113 -6.88 2.68 4.21
C VAL A 113 -8.06 2.93 5.16
N GLN A 114 -7.92 2.61 6.45
CA GLN A 114 -8.95 2.94 7.44
C GLN A 114 -9.13 4.45 7.58
N THR A 115 -8.03 5.21 7.54
CA THR A 115 -8.08 6.69 7.58
C THR A 115 -8.77 7.27 6.34
N ILE A 116 -8.59 6.67 5.16
CA ILE A 116 -9.28 7.10 3.92
C ILE A 116 -10.79 6.93 4.08
N CYS A 117 -11.24 5.75 4.54
CA CYS A 117 -12.66 5.46 4.68
C CYS A 117 -13.34 6.27 5.80
N ALA A 118 -12.62 6.65 6.85
CA ALA A 118 -13.15 7.47 7.94
C ALA A 118 -13.05 8.98 7.69
N GLY A 119 -12.27 9.42 6.69
CA GLY A 119 -11.93 10.83 6.48
C GLY A 119 -13.15 11.75 6.27
N ALA A 120 -14.22 11.22 5.68
CA ALA A 120 -15.48 11.92 5.46
C ALA A 120 -16.12 12.40 6.76
N ASP A 121 -16.35 11.45 7.67
CA ASP A 121 -17.05 11.67 8.92
C ASP A 121 -16.24 12.56 9.86
N VAL A 122 -14.91 12.40 9.86
CA VAL A 122 -14.00 13.21 10.68
C VAL A 122 -13.96 14.67 10.21
N ALA A 123 -13.84 14.89 8.89
CA ALA A 123 -13.82 16.25 8.34
C ALA A 123 -15.15 16.98 8.56
N LYS A 124 -16.27 16.26 8.41
CA LYS A 124 -17.59 16.79 8.72
C LYS A 124 -17.73 17.15 10.20
N ALA A 125 -17.40 16.24 11.11
CA ALA A 125 -17.49 16.49 12.55
C ALA A 125 -16.66 17.71 12.99
N MET A 126 -15.47 17.90 12.40
CA MET A 126 -14.63 19.07 12.66
C MET A 126 -15.25 20.37 12.14
N ASN A 127 -15.87 20.34 10.95
CA ASN A 127 -16.56 21.51 10.39
C ASN A 127 -17.82 21.88 11.18
N ASP A 128 -18.61 20.88 11.58
CA ASP A 128 -19.84 21.08 12.35
C ASP A 128 -19.53 21.67 13.74
N GLY A 129 -18.50 21.16 14.43
CA GLY A 129 -18.07 21.73 15.71
C GLY A 129 -17.52 23.16 15.62
N LEU A 130 -16.91 23.53 14.48
CA LEU A 130 -16.49 24.92 14.23
C LEU A 130 -17.72 25.83 14.03
N ALA A 131 -18.74 25.35 13.31
CA ALA A 131 -19.96 26.10 13.06
C ALA A 131 -20.73 26.41 14.36
N ASP A 132 -20.83 25.43 15.27
CA ASP A 132 -21.43 25.61 16.59
C ASP A 132 -20.68 26.67 17.42
N LEU A 133 -19.35 26.74 17.32
CA LEU A 133 -18.55 27.72 18.04
C LEU A 133 -18.67 29.14 17.46
N MET A 134 -18.95 29.24 16.16
CA MET A 134 -19.11 30.51 15.45
C MET A 134 -20.55 31.06 15.48
N ASN A 135 -21.54 30.24 15.87
CA ASN A 135 -22.95 30.63 15.94
C ASN A 135 -23.62 30.03 17.20
N PRO A 136 -23.23 30.51 18.40
CA PRO A 136 -23.66 29.94 19.69
C PRO A 136 -25.14 30.15 20.03
#